data_AF-A0A6P4FY14-F1
#
_entry.id   AF-A0A6P4FY14-F1
#
_cell.length_a   1.000
_cell.length_b   1.000
_cell.length_c   1.000
_cell.angle_alpha   90.00
_cell.angle_beta   90.00
_cell.angle_gamma   90.00
#
_symmetry.space_group_name_H-M   'P 1'
#
loop_
_entity.id
_entity.type
_entity.pdbx_description
1 polymer ?
#
loop_
_entity_poly.entity_id
_entity_poly.type
_entity_poly.pdbx_seq_one_letter_code
_entity_poly.pdbx_strand_id
1 'polypeptide(L)'
;MLRNLVRSFETALRLHAATSPAPLHCSRRLLFSQYENQKSPRKSLLTSATFGGNEADNDYVPYSQDQERGTKARVLVEALRERFRFTHAELERIMSDELVHRTYRSRSLAHTLDTLMLEGVSRNSFVEYPWLLSLDNKRLTLKLQLIKSMDMRDINHFVPFLRLTVPRLRKLVGALNSERNTIPQQNRVYYISEKLEVSPEIVTKYLSKRLFILEMPFEMFEKNLQHMIDYNVSPINILKDLWAFRYTPKSVQLRLERAKRAKKDKIMPWMVRCPEPILQRSLKLSLDELKVLGEFSSVVEYLAHRLGFNPSETKTIMDRHPQVHTVRVTKIKEVLDYLLDEAKFTRFEIAQVPRILCHSLKTTKMRMDELKSHGCRPSSLVIICRSRREYDKFLQHWISQTRNSPNTESIRG
;
A
#
# COMPACT_ATOMS: atom_id res chain seq x y z
N MET A 1 0.74 26.39 -55.91
CA MET A 1 1.76 26.47 -54.84
C MET A 1 1.45 25.64 -53.58
N LEU A 2 0.24 25.08 -53.37
CA LEU A 2 -0.02 24.15 -52.26
C LEU A 2 0.45 22.69 -52.46
N ARG A 3 0.80 22.27 -53.69
CA ARG A 3 1.25 20.88 -53.96
C ARG A 3 2.72 20.61 -53.59
N ASN A 4 3.55 21.64 -53.45
CA ASN A 4 4.97 21.47 -53.08
C ASN A 4 5.20 21.43 -51.56
N LEU A 5 4.24 21.89 -50.76
CA LEU A 5 4.30 21.85 -49.29
C LEU A 5 3.92 20.49 -48.70
N VAL A 6 3.08 19.71 -49.40
CA VAL A 6 2.73 18.34 -49.00
C VAL A 6 3.86 17.35 -49.31
N ARG A 7 4.64 17.59 -50.36
CA ARG A 7 5.78 16.72 -50.74
C ARG A 7 6.98 16.85 -49.79
N SER A 8 7.26 18.01 -49.20
CA SER A 8 8.36 18.15 -48.22
C SER A 8 8.02 17.53 -46.86
N PHE A 9 6.73 17.40 -46.52
CA PHE A 9 6.29 16.81 -45.25
C PHE A 9 6.34 15.27 -45.26
N GLU A 10 6.08 14.62 -46.40
CA GLU A 10 6.24 13.16 -46.53
C GLU A 10 7.70 12.70 -46.61
N THR A 11 8.62 13.55 -47.08
CA THR A 11 10.05 13.20 -47.16
C THR A 11 10.76 13.31 -45.80
N ALA A 12 10.29 14.19 -44.90
CA ALA A 12 10.81 14.29 -43.54
C ALA A 12 10.41 13.11 -42.64
N LEU A 13 9.29 12.44 -42.92
CA LEU A 13 8.80 11.30 -42.12
C LEU A 13 9.35 9.93 -42.56
N ARG A 14 10.04 9.84 -43.71
CA ARG A 14 10.61 8.58 -44.23
C ARG A 14 12.10 8.34 -43.94
N LEU A 15 12.82 9.31 -43.34
CA LEU A 15 14.26 9.21 -43.10
C LEU A 15 14.68 8.51 -41.78
N HIS A 16 13.75 8.02 -40.95
CA HIS A 16 14.11 7.30 -39.72
C HIS A 16 13.55 5.88 -39.58
N ALA A 17 12.95 5.34 -40.64
CA ALA A 17 12.43 3.97 -40.66
C ALA A 17 13.14 3.13 -41.74
N ALA A 18 14.42 2.78 -41.53
CA ALA A 18 15.06 1.54 -42.01
C ALA A 18 16.58 1.60 -41.83
N THR A 19 17.09 0.94 -40.79
CA THR A 19 18.35 0.16 -40.86
C THR A 19 18.38 -0.77 -39.64
N SER A 20 18.22 -2.07 -39.91
CA SER A 20 18.62 -3.16 -39.01
C SER A 20 19.83 -3.83 -39.67
N PRO A 21 20.85 -4.27 -38.91
CA PRO A 21 20.92 -5.71 -38.62
C PRO A 21 21.48 -6.13 -37.25
N ALA A 22 21.02 -7.31 -36.83
CA ALA A 22 21.61 -8.36 -35.96
C ALA A 22 21.65 -8.20 -34.42
N PRO A 23 21.44 -9.31 -33.65
CA PRO A 23 21.14 -9.25 -32.22
C PRO A 23 22.34 -9.62 -31.34
N LEU A 24 22.71 -8.73 -30.42
CA LEU A 24 23.62 -9.05 -29.33
C LEU A 24 22.90 -8.96 -27.99
N HIS A 25 23.02 -10.06 -27.25
CA HIS A 25 22.57 -10.30 -25.89
C HIS A 25 22.77 -9.10 -24.97
N CYS A 26 21.69 -8.58 -24.39
CA CYS A 26 21.77 -7.79 -23.16
C CYS A 26 20.71 -8.25 -22.17
N SER A 27 21.20 -8.71 -21.02
CA SER A 27 20.51 -9.43 -19.97
C SER A 27 19.52 -8.52 -19.23
N ARG A 28 18.22 -8.73 -19.47
CA ARG A 28 17.14 -8.18 -18.63
C ARG A 28 17.04 -9.00 -17.34
N ARG A 29 17.70 -8.54 -16.28
CA ARG A 29 17.32 -8.92 -14.91
C ARG A 29 15.99 -8.27 -14.56
N LEU A 30 14.91 -9.04 -14.72
CA LEU A 30 13.64 -8.83 -14.05
C LEU A 30 13.80 -9.28 -12.60
N LEU A 31 13.80 -8.34 -11.66
CA LEU A 31 13.69 -8.64 -10.24
C LEU A 31 12.25 -8.35 -9.81
N PHE A 32 11.57 -9.41 -9.33
CA PHE A 32 10.29 -9.46 -8.62
C PHE A 32 9.00 -9.50 -9.47
N SER A 33 8.61 -10.73 -9.84
CA SER A 33 7.28 -11.27 -9.55
C SER A 33 7.28 -12.80 -9.77
N GLN A 34 6.41 -13.52 -9.06
CA GLN A 34 6.08 -14.95 -9.15
C GLN A 34 6.84 -15.90 -8.21
N TYR A 35 6.25 -16.10 -7.02
CA TYR A 35 6.20 -17.44 -6.40
C TYR A 35 4.73 -17.82 -6.30
N GLU A 36 4.22 -18.48 -7.34
CA GLU A 36 3.09 -19.39 -7.22
C GLU A 36 3.62 -20.81 -7.06
N ASN A 37 2.96 -21.54 -6.16
CA ASN A 37 3.10 -22.96 -5.90
C ASN A 37 3.15 -23.79 -7.19
N GLN A 38 4.21 -24.59 -7.37
CA GLN A 38 4.10 -25.84 -8.12
C GLN A 38 4.81 -26.98 -7.40
N LYS A 39 4.01 -28.03 -7.17
CA LYS A 39 4.36 -29.36 -6.67
C LYS A 39 5.42 -29.99 -7.57
N SER A 40 6.48 -30.55 -6.98
CA SER A 40 7.41 -31.41 -7.71
C SER A 40 6.83 -32.83 -7.84
N PRO A 41 7.01 -33.50 -9.01
CA PRO A 41 6.60 -34.88 -9.20
C PRO A 41 7.72 -35.84 -8.76
N ARG A 42 7.31 -36.94 -8.12
CA ARG A 42 8.11 -38.15 -7.92
C ARG A 42 8.62 -38.68 -9.27
N LYS A 43 9.92 -38.92 -9.39
CA LYS A 43 10.46 -39.92 -10.32
C LYS A 43 11.55 -40.73 -9.64
N SER A 44 11.23 -42.03 -9.53
CA SER A 44 12.10 -43.16 -9.24
C SER A 44 13.09 -43.35 -10.39
N LEU A 45 14.36 -43.60 -10.08
CA LEU A 45 15.33 -44.23 -10.96
C LEU A 45 16.19 -45.19 -10.15
N LEU A 46 15.83 -46.48 -10.22
CA LEU A 46 16.75 -47.60 -10.07
C LEU A 46 17.52 -47.74 -11.38
N THR A 47 18.85 -47.70 -11.33
CA THR A 47 19.72 -48.55 -12.15
C THR A 47 21.11 -48.63 -11.52
N SER A 48 21.43 -49.87 -11.14
CA SER A 48 22.70 -50.51 -10.85
C SER A 48 23.97 -49.92 -11.49
N ALA A 49 25.00 -49.72 -10.66
CA ALA A 49 26.37 -50.15 -10.97
C ALA A 49 27.14 -50.37 -9.65
N THR A 50 27.53 -51.63 -9.44
CA THR A 50 28.44 -52.13 -8.40
C THR A 50 29.86 -51.64 -8.63
N PHE A 51 30.57 -51.25 -7.57
CA PHE A 51 31.86 -51.80 -7.13
C PHE A 51 32.60 -50.86 -6.16
N GLY A 52 32.83 -51.35 -4.93
CA GLY A 52 34.05 -51.09 -4.16
C GLY A 52 34.01 -49.99 -3.10
N GLY A 53 33.98 -50.39 -1.83
CA GLY A 53 34.63 -49.64 -0.76
C GLY A 53 33.80 -49.40 0.50
N ASN A 54 33.95 -50.30 1.48
CA ASN A 54 33.78 -50.11 2.93
C ASN A 54 32.60 -49.25 3.40
N GLU A 55 31.51 -49.92 3.75
CA GLU A 55 30.53 -49.45 4.75
C GLU A 55 31.24 -49.31 6.10
N ALA A 56 31.76 -48.11 6.37
CA ALA A 56 31.96 -47.62 7.72
C ALA A 56 30.79 -46.68 8.03
N ASP A 57 30.03 -47.03 9.06
CA ASP A 57 28.99 -46.25 9.74
C ASP A 57 28.89 -44.78 9.32
N ASN A 58 27.99 -44.48 8.40
CA ASN A 58 27.35 -43.16 8.39
C ASN A 58 26.20 -43.19 9.39
N ASP A 59 26.56 -43.24 10.67
CA ASP A 59 25.65 -42.88 11.75
C ASP A 59 25.12 -41.48 11.44
N TYR A 60 23.85 -41.40 11.06
CA TYR A 60 23.13 -40.15 11.00
C TYR A 60 23.09 -39.59 12.42
N VAL A 61 24.05 -38.73 12.76
CA VAL A 61 24.03 -37.98 14.01
C VAL A 61 22.84 -37.02 13.92
N PRO A 62 21.80 -37.17 14.76
CA PRO A 62 20.70 -36.23 14.79
C PRO A 62 21.28 -34.84 15.06
N TYR A 63 20.87 -33.83 14.28
CA TYR A 63 21.27 -32.45 14.51
C TYR A 63 20.98 -32.07 15.97
N SER A 64 22.04 -32.01 16.78
CA SER A 64 21.96 -31.63 18.18
C SER A 64 22.29 -30.15 18.30
N GLN A 65 21.37 -29.38 18.90
CA GLN A 65 21.62 -27.97 19.24
C GLN A 65 22.86 -27.79 20.13
N ASP A 66 23.34 -28.85 20.79
CA ASP A 66 24.53 -28.83 21.64
C ASP A 66 25.86 -28.77 20.85
N GLN A 67 25.84 -28.97 19.53
CA GLN A 67 27.03 -28.82 18.67
C GLN A 67 27.19 -27.42 18.07
N GLU A 68 26.27 -26.49 18.33
CA GLU A 68 26.38 -25.11 17.87
C GLU A 68 27.50 -24.37 18.62
N ARG A 69 28.66 -24.19 17.99
CA ARG A 69 29.73 -23.31 18.50
C ARG A 69 29.26 -21.85 18.46
N GLY A 70 29.10 -21.22 19.62
CA GLY A 70 28.76 -19.79 19.76
C GLY A 70 28.00 -19.47 21.05
N THR A 71 27.70 -18.19 21.28
CA THR A 71 26.92 -17.75 22.45
C THR A 71 25.50 -18.30 22.38
N LYS A 72 25.06 -19.08 23.40
CA LYS A 72 23.68 -19.56 23.50
C LYS A 72 22.72 -18.37 23.58
N ALA A 73 21.56 -18.45 22.92
CA ALA A 73 20.57 -17.37 22.90
C ALA A 73 20.15 -16.91 24.31
N ARG A 74 20.01 -17.84 25.27
CA ARG A 74 19.67 -17.52 26.66
C ARG A 74 20.70 -16.62 27.33
N VAL A 75 21.98 -16.92 27.16
CA VAL A 75 23.09 -16.13 27.72
C VAL A 75 23.11 -14.71 27.14
N LEU A 76 22.85 -14.58 25.84
CA LEU A 76 22.71 -13.26 25.21
C LEU A 76 21.50 -12.49 25.77
N VAL A 77 20.33 -13.13 25.86
CA VAL A 77 19.10 -12.50 26.37
C VAL A 77 19.30 -12.04 27.82
N GLU A 78 19.97 -12.84 28.66
CA GLU A 78 20.33 -12.48 30.02
C GLU A 78 21.30 -11.29 30.05
N ALA A 79 22.37 -11.33 29.25
CA ALA A 79 23.30 -10.20 29.14
C ALA A 79 22.61 -8.91 28.67
N LEU A 80 21.69 -9.01 27.71
CA LEU A 80 20.91 -7.87 27.22
C LEU A 80 19.96 -7.32 28.29
N ARG A 81 19.35 -8.22 29.09
CA ARG A 81 18.45 -7.85 30.18
C ARG A 81 19.21 -7.17 31.32
N GLU A 82 20.29 -7.78 31.80
CA GLU A 82 21.02 -7.29 32.97
C GLU A 82 21.80 -6.02 32.66
N ARG A 83 22.52 -6.01 31.54
CA ARG A 83 23.44 -4.92 31.21
C ARG A 83 22.74 -3.70 30.61
N PHE A 84 21.70 -3.92 29.80
CA PHE A 84 21.03 -2.85 29.04
C PHE A 84 19.57 -2.63 29.44
N ARG A 85 19.07 -3.37 30.45
CA ARG A 85 17.73 -3.20 31.04
C ARG A 85 16.60 -3.24 30.01
N PHE A 86 16.67 -4.15 29.04
CA PHE A 86 15.55 -4.42 28.15
C PHE A 86 14.47 -5.26 28.86
N THR A 87 13.21 -4.91 28.64
CA THR A 87 12.05 -5.70 29.07
C THR A 87 11.93 -6.98 28.25
N HIS A 88 11.16 -7.94 28.75
CA HIS A 88 10.96 -9.20 28.03
C HIS A 88 10.37 -8.99 26.62
N ALA A 89 9.35 -8.14 26.49
CA ALA A 89 8.71 -7.83 25.20
C ALA A 89 9.68 -7.13 24.22
N GLU A 90 10.57 -6.27 24.71
CA GLU A 90 11.61 -5.64 23.87
C GLU A 90 12.63 -6.68 23.37
N LEU A 91 13.06 -7.59 24.25
CA LEU A 91 13.97 -8.67 23.89
C LEU A 91 13.37 -9.64 22.87
N GLU A 92 12.09 -10.00 23.03
CA GLU A 92 11.38 -10.82 22.04
C GLU A 92 11.33 -10.13 20.67
N ARG A 93 11.06 -8.82 20.64
CA ARG A 93 11.09 -8.04 19.39
C ARG A 93 12.49 -8.00 18.77
N ILE A 94 13.54 -7.88 19.58
CA ILE A 94 14.93 -7.87 19.07
C ILE A 94 15.30 -9.24 18.51
N MET A 95 15.00 -10.31 19.25
CA MET A 95 15.39 -11.68 18.88
C MET A 95 14.56 -12.26 17.73
N SER A 96 13.36 -11.73 17.49
CA SER A 96 12.54 -12.09 16.32
C SER A 96 13.02 -11.46 15.00
N ASP A 97 13.97 -10.52 15.03
CA ASP A 97 14.58 -9.99 13.81
C ASP A 97 15.47 -11.04 13.13
N GLU A 98 15.22 -11.25 11.83
CA GLU A 98 15.89 -12.27 11.03
C GLU A 98 17.42 -12.11 10.98
N LEU A 99 17.92 -10.86 10.95
CA LEU A 99 19.35 -10.60 10.87
C LEU A 99 20.03 -10.84 12.22
N VAL A 100 19.38 -10.43 13.31
CA VAL A 100 19.86 -10.71 14.67
C VAL A 100 19.90 -12.21 14.91
N HIS A 101 18.81 -12.93 14.63
CA HIS A 101 18.72 -14.38 14.81
C HIS A 101 19.81 -15.14 14.02
N ARG A 102 20.18 -14.66 12.83
CA ARG A 102 21.23 -15.31 12.03
C ARG A 102 22.64 -15.03 12.51
N THR A 103 22.89 -13.89 13.16
CA THR A 103 24.25 -13.40 13.41
C THR A 103 24.66 -13.39 14.88
N TYR A 104 23.73 -13.57 15.81
CA TYR A 104 24.02 -13.42 17.25
C TYR A 104 25.07 -14.38 17.81
N ARG A 105 25.26 -15.56 17.19
CA ARG A 105 26.26 -16.55 17.63
C ARG A 105 27.69 -16.20 17.21
N SER A 106 27.86 -15.45 16.13
CA SER A 106 29.16 -15.16 15.51
C SER A 106 29.69 -13.75 15.77
N ARG A 107 28.91 -12.90 16.47
CA ARG A 107 29.26 -11.51 16.71
C ARG A 107 29.08 -11.14 18.18
N SER A 108 29.97 -10.28 18.67
CA SER A 108 29.81 -9.66 19.99
C SER A 108 28.76 -8.55 19.91
N LEU A 109 27.48 -8.92 19.98
CA LEU A 109 26.36 -7.98 20.00
C LEU A 109 26.47 -6.96 21.14
N ALA A 110 27.00 -7.39 22.29
CA ALA A 110 27.25 -6.54 23.44
C ALA A 110 28.21 -5.40 23.10
N HIS A 111 29.30 -5.68 22.39
CA HIS A 111 30.25 -4.65 21.98
C HIS A 111 29.66 -3.65 20.97
N THR A 112 28.81 -4.13 20.05
CA THR A 112 28.10 -3.25 19.11
C THR A 112 27.11 -2.34 19.83
N LEU A 113 26.40 -2.85 20.85
CA LEU A 113 25.55 -2.05 21.73
C LEU A 113 26.34 -1.01 22.49
N ASP A 114 27.42 -1.41 23.16
CA ASP A 114 28.29 -0.49 23.90
C ASP A 114 28.76 0.64 22.98
N THR A 115 29.25 0.29 21.79
CA THR A 115 29.73 1.28 20.80
C THR A 115 28.62 2.26 20.42
N LEU A 116 27.41 1.78 20.10
CA LEU A 116 26.29 2.64 19.70
C LEU A 116 25.77 3.49 20.86
N MET A 117 25.72 2.95 22.07
CA MET A 117 25.28 3.68 23.26
C MET A 117 26.29 4.74 23.71
N LEU A 118 27.59 4.45 23.62
CA LEU A 118 28.66 5.45 23.83
C LEU A 118 28.54 6.62 22.85
N GLU A 119 28.03 6.34 21.65
CA GLU A 119 27.76 7.35 20.62
C GLU A 119 26.45 8.10 20.83
N GLY A 120 25.68 7.77 21.87
CA GLY A 120 24.41 8.43 22.21
C GLY A 120 23.17 7.80 21.58
N VAL A 121 23.30 6.64 20.91
CA VAL A 121 22.13 5.94 20.36
C VAL A 121 21.26 5.40 21.50
N SER A 122 20.00 5.83 21.50
CA SER A 122 19.04 5.51 22.54
C SER A 122 18.62 4.04 22.53
N ARG A 123 18.21 3.55 23.70
CA ARG A 123 17.69 2.18 23.87
C ARG A 123 16.54 1.87 22.92
N ASN A 124 15.65 2.83 22.71
CA ASN A 124 14.48 2.70 21.84
C ASN A 124 14.86 2.41 20.39
N SER A 125 15.99 2.96 19.91
CA SER A 125 16.50 2.70 18.56
C SER A 125 16.82 1.22 18.32
N PHE A 126 17.28 0.47 19.33
CA PHE A 126 17.56 -0.96 19.19
C PHE A 126 16.29 -1.81 19.12
N VAL A 127 15.21 -1.34 19.75
CA VAL A 127 13.89 -2.00 19.68
C VAL A 127 13.22 -1.72 18.34
N GLU A 128 13.35 -0.49 17.82
CA GLU A 128 12.80 -0.11 16.52
C GLU A 128 13.63 -0.67 15.34
N TYR A 129 14.94 -0.76 15.51
CA TYR A 129 15.90 -1.21 14.50
C TYR A 129 16.84 -2.32 15.03
N PRO A 130 16.33 -3.53 15.33
CA PRO A 130 17.16 -4.61 15.89
C PRO A 130 18.37 -4.98 15.03
N TRP A 131 18.25 -4.85 13.70
CA TRP A 131 19.35 -5.08 12.76
C TRP A 131 20.62 -4.25 13.03
N LEU A 132 20.55 -3.17 13.82
CA LEU A 132 21.73 -2.42 14.28
C LEU A 132 22.76 -3.30 14.98
N LEU A 133 22.29 -4.30 15.72
CA LEU A 133 23.13 -5.24 16.48
C LEU A 133 23.96 -6.14 15.55
N SER A 134 23.50 -6.34 14.31
CA SER A 134 24.17 -7.16 13.31
C SER A 134 25.24 -6.40 12.51
N LEU A 135 25.52 -5.14 12.84
CA LEU A 135 26.55 -4.34 12.16
C LEU A 135 27.95 -4.85 12.50
N ASP A 136 28.87 -4.70 11.54
CA ASP A 136 30.28 -5.06 11.74
C ASP A 136 30.99 -3.88 12.40
N ASN A 137 31.78 -4.12 13.45
CA ASN A 137 32.36 -3.05 14.26
C ASN A 137 33.30 -2.14 13.45
N LYS A 138 34.17 -2.72 12.60
CA LYS A 138 35.07 -1.93 11.75
C LYS A 138 34.29 -1.01 10.80
N ARG A 139 33.24 -1.53 10.17
CA ARG A 139 32.36 -0.75 9.29
C ARG A 139 31.50 0.24 10.07
N LEU A 140 31.07 -0.09 11.27
CA LEU A 140 30.24 0.76 12.12
C LEU A 140 31.00 2.04 12.50
N THR A 141 32.25 1.92 12.96
CA THR A 141 33.10 3.08 13.28
C THR A 141 33.22 4.04 12.10
N LEU A 142 33.47 3.52 10.88
CA LEU A 142 33.53 4.34 9.67
C LEU A 142 32.19 5.02 9.36
N LYS A 143 31.06 4.34 9.56
CA LYS A 143 29.73 4.92 9.33
C LYS A 143 29.42 6.04 10.32
N LEU A 144 29.77 5.86 11.59
CA LEU A 144 29.57 6.86 12.63
C LEU A 144 30.41 8.12 12.36
N GLN A 145 31.67 7.95 11.95
CA GLN A 145 32.52 9.07 11.53
C GLN A 145 31.92 9.83 10.34
N LEU A 146 31.39 9.12 9.33
CA LEU A 146 30.71 9.76 8.20
C LEU A 146 29.48 10.55 8.65
N ILE A 147 28.64 9.98 9.50
CA ILE A 147 27.44 10.64 10.04
C ILE A 147 27.83 11.87 10.86
N LYS A 148 28.85 11.79 11.72
CA LYS A 148 29.34 12.94 12.51
C LYS A 148 29.96 14.06 11.67
N SER A 149 30.36 13.78 10.43
CA SER A 149 30.94 14.78 9.53
C SER A 149 29.89 15.69 8.87
N MET A 150 28.60 15.43 9.07
CA MET A 150 27.51 16.29 8.60
C MET A 150 26.95 17.14 9.74
N ASP A 151 26.23 18.21 9.40
CA ASP A 151 25.57 19.07 10.39
C ASP A 151 24.41 18.31 11.06
N MET A 152 24.71 17.62 12.15
CA MET A 152 23.76 16.82 12.94
C MET A 152 23.67 17.35 14.37
N ARG A 153 22.45 17.41 14.90
CA ARG A 153 22.15 17.79 16.29
C ARG A 153 22.08 16.59 17.23
N ASP A 154 21.60 15.45 16.72
CA ASP A 154 21.47 14.20 17.49
C ASP A 154 21.71 13.00 16.56
N ILE A 155 22.49 12.03 17.02
CA ILE A 155 22.73 10.76 16.32
C ILE A 155 21.45 9.96 16.09
N ASN A 156 20.48 10.03 17.02
CA ASN A 156 19.23 9.27 16.98
C ASN A 156 18.42 9.61 15.74
N HIS A 157 18.51 10.85 15.26
CA HIS A 157 17.85 11.27 14.04
C HIS A 157 18.38 10.56 12.79
N PHE A 158 19.61 10.06 12.79
CA PHE A 158 20.27 9.51 11.61
C PHE A 158 20.56 8.00 11.69
N VAL A 159 20.13 7.34 12.77
CA VAL A 159 20.24 5.89 12.97
C VAL A 159 19.77 5.08 11.74
N PRO A 160 18.65 5.41 11.05
CA PRO A 160 18.23 4.66 9.86
C PRO A 160 19.27 4.63 8.72
N PHE A 161 20.16 5.62 8.63
CA PHE A 161 21.21 5.66 7.61
C PHE A 161 22.37 4.70 7.89
N LEU A 162 22.50 4.18 9.12
CA LEU A 162 23.47 3.13 9.45
C LEU A 162 23.22 1.83 8.69
N ARG A 163 22.02 1.64 8.10
CA ARG A 163 21.73 0.49 7.23
C ARG A 163 22.48 0.53 5.90
N LEU A 164 22.90 1.71 5.45
CA LEU A 164 23.54 1.90 4.15
C LEU A 164 24.94 1.26 4.11
N THR A 165 25.42 0.89 2.93
CA THR A 165 26.83 0.50 2.76
C THR A 165 27.72 1.73 2.93
N VAL A 166 28.98 1.53 3.36
CA VAL A 166 29.93 2.65 3.55
C VAL A 166 30.07 3.52 2.29
N PRO A 167 30.21 2.98 1.06
CA PRO A 167 30.27 3.81 -0.15
C PRO A 167 28.99 4.62 -0.39
N ARG A 168 27.82 4.02 -0.14
CA ARG A 168 26.53 4.70 -0.33
C ARG A 168 26.32 5.80 0.69
N LEU A 169 26.67 5.56 1.95
CA LEU A 169 26.62 6.55 3.01
C LEU A 169 27.58 7.70 2.76
N ARG A 170 28.82 7.42 2.31
CA ARG A 170 29.80 8.45 1.95
C ARG A 170 29.28 9.37 0.85
N LYS A 171 28.69 8.79 -0.21
CA LYS A 171 28.06 9.58 -1.29
C LYS A 171 26.93 10.46 -0.76
N LEU A 172 26.06 9.90 0.09
CA LEU A 172 24.95 10.63 0.70
C LEU A 172 25.44 11.81 1.54
N VAL A 173 26.39 11.57 2.44
CA VAL A 173 26.98 12.61 3.31
C VAL A 173 27.64 13.69 2.47
N GLY A 174 28.37 13.32 1.41
CA GLY A 174 28.95 14.28 0.46
C GLY A 174 27.89 15.18 -0.19
N ALA A 175 26.76 14.62 -0.63
CA ALA A 175 25.65 15.40 -1.18
C ALA A 175 25.05 16.36 -0.13
N LEU A 176 24.78 15.88 1.08
CA LEU A 176 24.23 16.73 2.15
C LEU A 176 25.16 17.87 2.55
N ASN A 177 26.46 17.59 2.68
CA ASN A 177 27.45 18.61 3.02
C ASN A 177 27.63 19.65 1.90
N SER A 178 27.45 19.25 0.64
CA SER A 178 27.53 20.20 -0.50
C SER A 178 26.42 21.24 -0.49
N GLU A 179 25.29 20.96 0.17
CA GLU A 179 24.12 21.85 0.25
C GLU A 179 24.05 22.64 1.55
N ARG A 180 25.04 22.47 2.45
CA ARG A 180 25.03 23.05 3.79
C ARG A 180 24.78 24.56 3.81
N ASN A 181 25.38 25.28 2.87
CA ASN A 181 25.28 26.74 2.81
C ASN A 181 24.05 27.23 2.03
N THR A 182 23.34 26.33 1.35
CA THR A 182 22.16 26.67 0.54
C THR A 182 20.87 26.45 1.33
N ILE A 183 20.85 25.50 2.27
CA ILE A 183 19.67 25.14 3.03
C ILE A 183 19.63 25.92 4.35
N PRO A 184 18.51 26.58 4.71
CA PRO A 184 18.42 27.38 5.95
C PRO A 184 18.81 26.61 7.24
N GLN A 185 18.40 25.35 7.35
CA GLN A 185 18.72 24.48 8.50
C GLN A 185 20.05 23.73 8.35
N GLN A 186 20.85 24.06 7.33
CA GLN A 186 22.14 23.44 6.99
C GLN A 186 22.12 21.94 6.69
N ASN A 187 21.00 21.27 6.95
CA ASN A 187 20.77 19.86 6.70
C ASN A 187 19.35 19.66 6.19
N ARG A 188 19.24 18.98 5.04
CA ARG A 188 17.96 18.70 4.39
C ARG A 188 16.97 17.93 5.27
N VAL A 189 17.45 17.06 6.16
CA VAL A 189 16.58 16.32 7.09
C VAL A 189 15.89 17.28 8.05
N TYR A 190 16.63 18.24 8.62
CA TYR A 190 16.05 19.24 9.52
C TYR A 190 15.14 20.22 8.78
N TYR A 191 15.51 20.61 7.56
CA TYR A 191 14.63 21.40 6.70
C TYR A 191 13.28 20.71 6.48
N ILE A 192 13.29 19.41 6.13
CA ILE A 192 12.05 18.63 5.96
C ILE A 192 11.28 18.54 7.26
N SER A 193 11.96 18.24 8.36
CA SER A 193 11.35 18.10 9.68
C SER A 193 10.61 19.36 10.10
N GLU A 194 11.24 20.53 9.93
CA GLU A 194 10.65 21.82 10.25
C GLU A 194 9.47 22.16 9.33
N LYS A 195 9.64 22.02 8.00
CA LYS A 195 8.59 22.34 7.03
C LYS A 195 7.35 21.46 7.15
N LEU A 196 7.53 20.22 7.59
CA LEU A 196 6.44 19.26 7.74
C LEU A 196 5.92 19.14 9.16
N GLU A 197 6.56 19.80 10.13
CA GLU A 197 6.28 19.66 11.57
C GLU A 197 6.29 18.19 12.03
N VAL A 198 7.24 17.42 11.51
CA VAL A 198 7.42 15.99 11.81
C VAL A 198 8.80 15.78 12.42
N SER A 199 8.90 14.94 13.43
CA SER A 199 10.18 14.69 14.12
C SER A 199 11.26 14.14 13.15
N PRO A 200 12.54 14.53 13.33
CA PRO A 200 13.61 14.09 12.42
C PRO A 200 13.76 12.57 12.32
N GLU A 201 13.48 11.83 13.39
CA GLU A 201 13.52 10.36 13.41
C GLU A 201 12.49 9.76 12.45
N ILE A 202 11.28 10.32 12.43
CA ILE A 202 10.23 9.89 11.50
C ILE A 202 10.63 10.25 10.07
N VAL A 203 11.18 11.45 9.85
CA VAL A 203 11.66 11.86 8.52
C VAL A 203 12.68 10.86 7.99
N THR A 204 13.79 10.62 8.69
CA THR A 204 14.85 9.72 8.21
C THR A 204 14.42 8.27 8.10
N LYS A 205 13.47 7.82 8.93
CA LYS A 205 12.82 6.51 8.77
C LYS A 205 12.18 6.33 7.38
N TYR A 206 11.60 7.38 6.81
CA TYR A 206 11.08 7.36 5.45
C TYR A 206 12.16 7.61 4.39
N LEU A 207 13.03 8.61 4.60
CA LEU A 207 14.05 8.97 3.59
C LEU A 207 15.08 7.84 3.38
N SER A 208 15.43 7.08 4.44
CA SER A 208 16.37 5.95 4.37
C SER A 208 15.92 4.86 3.38
N LYS A 209 14.61 4.74 3.13
CA LYS A 209 14.04 3.83 2.13
C LYS A 209 14.15 4.35 0.71
N ARG A 210 14.30 5.66 0.51
CA ARG A 210 14.25 6.36 -0.79
C ARG A 210 15.24 7.52 -0.84
N LEU A 211 16.53 7.18 -0.85
CA LEU A 211 17.62 8.15 -0.75
C LEU A 211 17.70 9.20 -1.86
N PHE A 212 17.06 8.98 -3.03
CA PHE A 212 17.14 9.95 -4.12
C PHE A 212 16.62 11.34 -3.71
N ILE A 213 15.71 11.40 -2.73
CA ILE A 213 15.19 12.65 -2.17
C ILE A 213 16.29 13.50 -1.53
N LEU A 214 17.38 12.88 -1.07
CA LEU A 214 18.53 13.55 -0.46
C LEU A 214 19.63 13.87 -1.48
N GLU A 215 19.54 13.34 -2.69
CA GLU A 215 20.54 13.50 -3.76
C GLU A 215 20.05 14.39 -4.91
N MET A 216 18.75 14.70 -4.96
CA MET A 216 18.18 15.52 -6.02
C MET A 216 18.44 17.01 -5.80
N PRO A 217 18.41 17.85 -6.85
CA PRO A 217 18.62 19.29 -6.73
C PRO A 217 17.68 19.93 -5.69
N PHE A 218 18.24 20.70 -4.77
CA PHE A 218 17.50 21.31 -3.66
C PHE A 218 16.31 22.16 -4.14
N GLU A 219 16.51 23.02 -5.14
CA GLU A 219 15.46 23.90 -5.67
C GLU A 219 14.23 23.11 -6.18
N MET A 220 14.48 22.00 -6.89
CA MET A 220 13.39 21.16 -7.40
C MET A 220 12.65 20.46 -6.26
N PHE A 221 13.39 19.98 -5.27
CA PHE A 221 12.85 19.36 -4.07
C PHE A 221 12.00 20.37 -3.27
N GLU A 222 12.53 21.56 -3.00
CA GLU A 222 11.89 22.61 -2.23
C GLU A 222 10.59 23.07 -2.88
N LYS A 223 10.59 23.38 -4.19
CA LYS A 223 9.38 23.79 -4.91
C LYS A 223 8.30 22.71 -4.85
N ASN A 224 8.68 21.45 -5.04
CA ASN A 224 7.75 20.33 -4.92
C ASN A 224 7.19 20.17 -3.50
N LEU A 225 8.03 20.32 -2.47
CA LEU A 225 7.59 20.27 -1.07
C LEU A 225 6.60 21.39 -0.78
N GLN A 226 6.93 22.62 -1.19
CA GLN A 226 6.09 23.79 -0.97
C GLN A 226 4.74 23.62 -1.64
N HIS A 227 4.69 23.14 -2.89
CA HIS A 227 3.42 22.81 -3.53
C HIS A 227 2.61 21.78 -2.74
N MET A 228 3.23 20.71 -2.24
CA MET A 228 2.47 19.73 -1.43
C MET A 228 1.91 20.36 -0.14
N ILE A 229 2.64 21.28 0.49
CA ILE A 229 2.19 22.02 1.68
C ILE A 229 1.04 22.97 1.32
N ASP A 230 1.19 23.79 0.26
CA ASP A 230 0.18 24.77 -0.18
C ASP A 230 -1.16 24.13 -0.57
N TYR A 231 -1.11 22.90 -1.05
CA TYR A 231 -2.28 22.09 -1.40
C TYR A 231 -2.74 21.15 -0.27
N ASN A 232 -2.32 21.42 0.98
CA ASN A 232 -2.73 20.69 2.19
C ASN A 232 -2.54 19.18 2.11
N VAL A 233 -1.49 18.72 1.43
CA VAL A 233 -1.13 17.30 1.45
C VAL A 233 -0.55 16.97 2.81
N SER A 234 -1.17 16.00 3.50
CA SER A 234 -0.75 15.62 4.85
C SER A 234 0.75 15.25 4.92
N PRO A 235 1.52 15.77 5.90
CA PRO A 235 2.95 15.52 6.07
C PRO A 235 3.36 14.05 6.01
N ILE A 236 2.61 13.19 6.70
CA ILE A 236 2.90 11.75 6.73
C ILE A 236 2.66 11.09 5.37
N ASN A 237 1.73 11.60 4.56
CA ASN A 237 1.47 11.08 3.22
C ASN A 237 2.59 11.50 2.25
N ILE A 238 3.11 12.73 2.39
CA ILE A 238 4.30 13.20 1.66
C ILE A 238 5.48 12.25 1.91
N LEU A 239 5.80 11.98 3.18
CA LEU A 239 6.91 11.10 3.56
C LEU A 239 6.71 9.64 3.10
N LYS A 240 5.47 9.15 3.03
CA LYS A 240 5.15 7.79 2.56
C LYS A 240 5.31 7.62 1.06
N ASP A 241 5.14 8.68 0.25
CA ASP A 241 5.19 8.60 -1.21
C ASP A 241 6.11 9.68 -1.82
N LEU A 242 7.40 9.57 -1.48
CA LEU A 242 8.47 10.45 -1.96
C LEU A 242 8.66 10.42 -3.48
N TRP A 243 8.12 9.41 -4.19
CA TRP A 243 8.24 9.32 -5.65
C TRP A 243 7.58 10.49 -6.39
N ALA A 244 6.61 11.15 -5.76
CA ALA A 244 6.00 12.37 -6.31
C ALA A 244 7.02 13.51 -6.54
N PHE A 245 8.15 13.52 -5.83
CA PHE A 245 9.20 14.53 -6.01
C PHE A 245 9.99 14.37 -7.31
N ARG A 246 9.92 13.22 -7.98
CA ARG A 246 10.62 13.02 -9.26
C ARG A 246 9.99 13.79 -10.43
N TYR A 247 8.80 14.34 -10.24
CA TYR A 247 8.11 15.11 -11.26
C TYR A 247 8.53 16.57 -11.18
N THR A 248 8.44 17.27 -12.32
CA THR A 248 8.78 18.69 -12.39
C THR A 248 7.79 19.52 -11.57
N PRO A 249 8.22 20.62 -10.91
CA PRO A 249 7.34 21.47 -10.10
C PRO A 249 6.07 21.91 -10.82
N LYS A 250 6.19 22.29 -12.10
CA LYS A 250 5.04 22.64 -12.95
C LYS A 250 4.02 21.50 -13.07
N SER A 251 4.49 20.26 -13.25
CA SER A 251 3.60 19.09 -13.37
C SER A 251 2.92 18.76 -12.03
N VAL A 252 3.67 18.86 -10.93
CA VAL A 252 3.14 18.67 -9.57
C VAL A 252 2.05 19.69 -9.29
N GLN A 253 2.35 20.98 -9.46
CA GLN A 253 1.41 22.08 -9.25
C GLN A 253 0.13 21.90 -10.08
N LEU A 254 0.25 21.63 -11.38
CA LEU A 254 -0.90 21.44 -12.27
C LEU A 254 -1.84 20.32 -11.78
N ARG A 255 -1.28 19.20 -11.33
CA ARG A 255 -2.09 18.06 -10.87
C ARG A 255 -2.74 18.31 -9.52
N LEU A 256 -2.03 18.95 -8.58
CA LEU A 256 -2.59 19.34 -7.29
C LEU A 256 -3.67 20.40 -7.45
N GLU A 257 -3.48 21.35 -8.35
CA GLU A 257 -4.47 22.37 -8.68
C GLU A 257 -5.75 21.75 -9.22
N ARG A 258 -5.64 20.80 -10.15
CA ARG A 258 -6.80 20.05 -10.66
C ARG A 258 -7.53 19.29 -9.55
N ALA A 259 -6.80 18.69 -8.60
CA ALA A 259 -7.40 18.04 -7.45
C ALA A 259 -8.15 19.01 -6.55
N LYS A 260 -7.58 20.21 -6.29
CA LYS A 260 -8.22 21.29 -5.54
C LYS A 260 -9.48 21.81 -6.24
N ARG A 261 -9.44 22.05 -7.56
CA ARG A 261 -10.60 22.48 -8.36
C ARG A 261 -11.72 21.45 -8.36
N ALA A 262 -11.38 20.16 -8.33
CA ALA A 262 -12.35 19.07 -8.18
C ALA A 262 -12.89 18.92 -6.75
N LYS A 263 -12.57 19.88 -5.85
CA LYS A 263 -12.94 19.88 -4.43
C LYS A 263 -12.62 18.54 -3.74
N LYS A 264 -11.45 17.98 -4.08
CA LYS A 264 -11.02 16.71 -3.51
C LYS A 264 -10.75 16.90 -2.03
N ASP A 265 -11.49 16.17 -1.21
CA ASP A 265 -11.42 16.14 0.25
C ASP A 265 -9.99 15.89 0.76
N LYS A 266 -9.32 14.88 0.19
CA LYS A 266 -7.99 14.44 0.61
C LYS A 266 -7.07 14.33 -0.59
N ILE A 267 -6.24 15.36 -0.78
CA ILE A 267 -5.20 15.36 -1.80
C ILE A 267 -4.03 14.48 -1.34
N MET A 268 -3.54 13.63 -2.24
CA MET A 268 -2.54 12.61 -1.93
C MET A 268 -1.42 12.61 -2.97
N PRO A 269 -0.15 12.31 -2.60
CA PRO A 269 0.95 12.35 -3.56
C PRO A 269 0.81 11.38 -4.73
N TRP A 270 0.06 10.27 -4.57
CA TRP A 270 -0.19 9.35 -5.68
C TRP A 270 -0.90 10.02 -6.86
N MET A 271 -1.66 11.11 -6.63
CA MET A 271 -2.35 11.87 -7.67
C MET A 271 -1.38 12.58 -8.61
N VAL A 272 -0.19 12.91 -8.11
CA VAL A 272 0.91 13.50 -8.91
C VAL A 272 1.49 12.47 -9.87
N ARG A 273 1.63 11.21 -9.42
CA ARG A 273 2.35 10.17 -10.18
C ARG A 273 1.48 9.27 -11.05
N CYS A 274 0.17 9.20 -10.79
CA CYS A 274 -0.69 8.26 -11.46
C CYS A 274 -0.89 8.59 -12.96
N PRO A 275 -1.19 7.60 -13.81
CA PRO A 275 -1.64 7.85 -15.17
C PRO A 275 -2.83 8.81 -15.24
N GLU A 276 -2.86 9.65 -16.27
CA GLU A 276 -3.90 10.67 -16.46
C GLU A 276 -5.34 10.12 -16.41
N PRO A 277 -5.68 8.96 -17.02
CA PRO A 277 -7.03 8.40 -16.92
C PRO A 277 -7.44 8.05 -15.49
N ILE A 278 -6.49 7.66 -14.64
CA ILE A 278 -6.74 7.33 -13.24
C ILE A 278 -7.04 8.60 -12.45
N LEU A 279 -6.26 9.66 -12.68
CA LEU A 279 -6.50 10.97 -12.08
C LEU A 279 -7.88 11.50 -12.49
N GLN A 280 -8.16 11.57 -13.79
CA GLN A 280 -9.44 12.05 -14.32
C GLN A 280 -10.63 11.31 -13.72
N ARG A 281 -10.58 9.97 -13.67
CA ARG A 281 -11.62 9.16 -13.05
C ARG A 281 -11.80 9.52 -11.58
N SER A 282 -10.72 9.66 -10.82
CA SER A 282 -10.79 10.01 -9.40
C SER A 282 -11.39 11.40 -9.17
N LEU A 283 -11.04 12.39 -10.01
CA LEU A 283 -11.56 13.74 -9.89
C LEU A 283 -13.03 13.81 -10.31
N LYS A 284 -13.40 13.13 -11.40
CA LYS A 284 -14.77 13.01 -11.86
C LYS A 284 -15.67 12.40 -10.77
N LEU A 285 -15.20 11.33 -10.11
CA LEU A 285 -15.96 10.72 -9.02
C LEU A 285 -16.26 11.71 -7.89
N SER A 286 -15.31 12.56 -7.51
CA SER A 286 -15.55 13.57 -6.46
C SER A 286 -16.50 14.68 -6.91
N LEU A 287 -16.43 15.10 -8.18
CA LEU A 287 -17.39 16.05 -8.74
C LEU A 287 -18.80 15.44 -8.85
N ASP A 288 -18.91 14.18 -9.26
CA ASP A 288 -20.17 13.46 -9.34
C ASP A 288 -20.79 13.27 -7.94
N GLU A 289 -19.98 12.96 -6.93
CA GLU A 289 -20.42 12.89 -5.52
C GLU A 289 -21.01 14.22 -5.04
N LEU A 290 -20.34 15.34 -5.32
CA LEU A 290 -20.84 16.67 -4.98
C LEU A 290 -22.11 17.03 -5.73
N LYS A 291 -22.20 16.67 -7.01
CA LYS A 291 -23.41 16.89 -7.82
C LYS A 291 -24.60 16.10 -7.27
N VAL A 292 -24.38 14.88 -6.78
CA VAL A 292 -25.43 14.06 -6.18
C VAL A 292 -25.84 14.57 -4.81
N LEU A 293 -24.88 15.01 -3.98
CA LEU A 293 -25.17 15.60 -2.68
C LEU A 293 -25.91 16.93 -2.80
N GLY A 294 -25.61 17.75 -3.81
CA GLY A 294 -26.31 19.01 -4.03
C GLY A 294 -26.25 19.92 -2.80
N GLU A 295 -27.42 20.18 -2.20
CA GLU A 295 -27.57 21.03 -1.01
C GLU A 295 -27.34 20.27 0.31
N PHE A 296 -27.30 18.92 0.27
CA PHE A 296 -27.14 18.10 1.46
C PHE A 296 -25.68 18.09 1.92
N SER A 297 -25.47 18.29 3.21
CA SER A 297 -24.12 18.32 3.81
C SER A 297 -23.54 16.91 3.97
N SER A 298 -24.40 15.89 4.04
CA SER A 298 -24.00 14.52 4.30
C SER A 298 -24.81 13.48 3.52
N VAL A 299 -24.25 12.27 3.38
CA VAL A 299 -24.94 11.11 2.79
C VAL A 299 -26.18 10.73 3.60
N VAL A 300 -26.14 10.93 4.93
CA VAL A 300 -27.27 10.66 5.83
C VAL A 300 -28.44 11.59 5.51
N GLU A 301 -28.19 12.90 5.37
CA GLU A 301 -29.21 13.87 4.99
C GLU A 301 -29.77 13.60 3.60
N TYR A 302 -28.90 13.28 2.65
CA TYR A 302 -29.30 12.89 1.30
C TYR A 302 -30.27 11.69 1.33
N LEU A 303 -29.90 10.63 2.06
CA LEU A 303 -30.74 9.44 2.20
C LEU A 303 -32.06 9.72 2.93
N ALA A 304 -32.01 10.52 4.00
CA ALA A 304 -33.16 10.91 4.79
C ALA A 304 -34.19 11.63 3.90
N HIS A 305 -33.74 12.58 3.11
CA HIS A 305 -34.57 13.28 2.14
C HIS A 305 -35.13 12.33 1.07
N ARG A 306 -34.28 11.49 0.46
CA ARG A 306 -34.70 10.56 -0.61
C ARG A 306 -35.74 9.53 -0.16
N LEU A 307 -35.66 9.07 1.09
CA LEU A 307 -36.57 8.08 1.65
C LEU A 307 -37.70 8.71 2.48
N GLY A 308 -37.67 10.02 2.73
CA GLY A 308 -38.66 10.73 3.55
C GLY A 308 -38.65 10.32 5.02
N PHE A 309 -37.45 10.03 5.58
CA PHE A 309 -37.21 9.81 7.01
C PHE A 309 -36.52 11.04 7.61
N ASN A 310 -36.50 11.15 8.93
CA ASN A 310 -35.64 12.16 9.56
C ASN A 310 -34.15 11.69 9.57
N PRO A 311 -33.18 12.61 9.71
CA PRO A 311 -31.76 12.24 9.69
C PRO A 311 -31.34 11.27 10.80
N SER A 312 -31.94 11.33 11.99
CA SER A 312 -31.62 10.44 13.12
C SER A 312 -32.12 9.01 12.90
N GLU A 313 -33.33 8.85 12.38
CA GLU A 313 -33.89 7.57 11.92
C GLU A 313 -33.03 6.99 10.81
N THR A 314 -32.67 7.80 9.81
CA THR A 314 -31.84 7.36 8.69
C THR A 314 -30.49 6.86 9.16
N LYS A 315 -29.87 7.58 10.10
CA LYS A 315 -28.63 7.15 10.74
C LYS A 315 -28.83 5.79 11.42
N THR A 316 -29.90 5.63 12.19
CA THR A 316 -30.24 4.35 12.85
C THR A 316 -30.43 3.21 11.84
N ILE A 317 -31.09 3.49 10.72
CA ILE A 317 -31.28 2.54 9.61
C ILE A 317 -29.92 2.12 9.03
N MET A 318 -29.03 3.08 8.75
CA MET A 318 -27.69 2.81 8.23
C MET A 318 -26.82 2.06 9.23
N ASP A 319 -26.95 2.35 10.52
CA ASP A 319 -26.16 1.71 11.59
C ASP A 319 -26.50 0.22 11.76
N ARG A 320 -27.69 -0.23 11.33
CA ARG A 320 -28.00 -1.67 11.21
C ARG A 320 -27.08 -2.41 10.22
N HIS A 321 -26.49 -1.70 9.28
CA HIS A 321 -25.45 -2.23 8.40
C HIS A 321 -24.35 -1.19 8.16
N PRO A 322 -23.33 -1.08 9.05
CA PRO A 322 -22.37 0.01 9.04
C PRO A 322 -21.58 0.19 7.73
N GLN A 323 -21.49 -0.86 6.90
CA GLN A 323 -20.83 -0.78 5.59
C GLN A 323 -21.50 0.25 4.66
N VAL A 324 -22.78 0.57 4.85
CA VAL A 324 -23.50 1.59 4.05
C VAL A 324 -22.80 2.94 4.13
N HIS A 325 -22.25 3.32 5.28
CA HIS A 325 -21.53 4.59 5.48
C HIS A 325 -20.28 4.73 4.59
N THR A 326 -19.73 3.62 4.12
CA THR A 326 -18.54 3.60 3.26
C THR A 326 -18.86 3.64 1.76
N VAL A 327 -20.14 3.47 1.41
CA VAL A 327 -20.58 3.43 0.01
C VAL A 327 -20.72 4.85 -0.52
N ARG A 328 -20.20 5.06 -1.74
CA ARG A 328 -20.33 6.35 -2.43
C ARG A 328 -21.79 6.70 -2.69
N VAL A 329 -22.14 7.96 -2.45
CA VAL A 329 -23.49 8.48 -2.67
C VAL A 329 -23.97 8.33 -4.12
N THR A 330 -23.07 8.40 -5.10
CA THR A 330 -23.38 8.18 -6.53
C THR A 330 -23.93 6.78 -6.78
N LYS A 331 -23.31 5.77 -6.19
CA LYS A 331 -23.78 4.38 -6.26
C LYS A 331 -25.09 4.18 -5.48
N ILE A 332 -25.21 4.81 -4.32
CA ILE A 332 -26.44 4.79 -3.52
C ILE A 332 -27.61 5.35 -4.35
N LYS A 333 -27.40 6.51 -5.00
CA LYS A 333 -28.38 7.14 -5.90
C LYS A 333 -28.82 6.17 -6.99
N GLU A 334 -27.89 5.59 -7.73
CA GLU A 334 -28.20 4.64 -8.81
C GLU A 334 -29.06 3.46 -8.35
N VAL A 335 -28.74 2.89 -7.19
CA VAL A 335 -29.50 1.77 -6.61
C VAL A 335 -30.87 2.24 -6.13
N LEU A 336 -30.97 3.40 -5.47
CA LEU A 336 -32.23 3.94 -4.97
C LEU A 336 -33.19 4.32 -6.09
N ASP A 337 -32.72 5.02 -7.11
CA ASP A 337 -33.52 5.40 -8.28
C ASP A 337 -34.13 4.14 -8.92
N TYR A 338 -33.32 3.08 -9.10
CA TYR A 338 -33.84 1.81 -9.61
C TYR A 338 -34.90 1.19 -8.70
N LEU A 339 -34.63 1.10 -7.39
CA LEU A 339 -35.53 0.44 -6.46
C LEU A 339 -36.88 1.16 -6.32
N LEU A 340 -36.85 2.49 -6.23
CA LEU A 340 -38.05 3.33 -6.09
C LEU A 340 -38.80 3.49 -7.42
N ASP A 341 -38.08 3.83 -8.50
CA ASP A 341 -38.71 4.29 -9.74
C ASP A 341 -38.99 3.15 -10.72
N GLU A 342 -38.07 2.19 -10.88
CA GLU A 342 -38.22 1.08 -11.83
C GLU A 342 -38.82 -0.18 -11.16
N ALA A 343 -38.30 -0.58 -10.00
CA ALA A 343 -38.71 -1.80 -9.31
C ALA A 343 -39.90 -1.61 -8.35
N LYS A 344 -40.33 -0.36 -8.13
CA LYS A 344 -41.52 0.02 -7.35
C LYS A 344 -41.55 -0.54 -5.93
N PHE A 345 -40.39 -0.58 -5.28
CA PHE A 345 -40.30 -0.83 -3.84
C PHE A 345 -40.65 0.43 -3.07
N THR A 346 -41.29 0.25 -1.93
CA THR A 346 -41.59 1.33 -1.00
C THR A 346 -40.34 1.73 -0.21
N ARG A 347 -40.32 2.98 0.26
CA ARG A 347 -39.26 3.49 1.15
C ARG A 347 -39.03 2.61 2.38
N PHE A 348 -40.08 2.00 2.94
CA PHE A 348 -40.00 1.16 4.13
C PHE A 348 -39.36 -0.20 3.84
N GLU A 349 -39.67 -0.83 2.71
CA GLU A 349 -39.04 -2.09 2.28
C GLU A 349 -37.53 -1.91 2.05
N ILE A 350 -37.12 -0.78 1.49
CA ILE A 350 -35.69 -0.44 1.32
C ILE A 350 -35.04 -0.20 2.68
N ALA A 351 -35.67 0.59 3.56
CA ALA A 351 -35.15 0.88 4.89
C ALA A 351 -34.96 -0.38 5.73
N GLN A 352 -35.83 -1.38 5.62
CA GLN A 352 -35.71 -2.66 6.33
C GLN A 352 -34.47 -3.46 5.93
N VAL A 353 -33.92 -3.24 4.73
CA VAL A 353 -32.75 -3.98 4.21
C VAL A 353 -31.64 -3.02 3.77
N PRO A 354 -30.98 -2.30 4.70
CA PRO A 354 -29.97 -1.29 4.34
C PRO A 354 -28.80 -1.84 3.50
N ARG A 355 -28.50 -3.13 3.68
CA ARG A 355 -27.48 -3.86 2.92
C ARG A 355 -27.66 -3.78 1.41
N ILE A 356 -28.89 -3.60 0.90
CA ILE A 356 -29.13 -3.48 -0.55
C ILE A 356 -28.34 -2.33 -1.18
N LEU A 357 -28.10 -1.25 -0.42
CA LEU A 357 -27.36 -0.07 -0.87
C LEU A 357 -25.86 -0.37 -1.08
N CYS A 358 -25.35 -1.46 -0.51
CA CYS A 358 -23.96 -1.90 -0.71
C CYS A 358 -23.77 -2.70 -2.02
N HIS A 359 -24.84 -3.20 -2.64
CA HIS A 359 -24.75 -3.98 -3.88
C HIS A 359 -24.59 -3.09 -5.12
N SER A 360 -24.03 -3.65 -6.20
CA SER A 360 -23.93 -2.92 -7.47
C SER A 360 -25.28 -2.92 -8.17
N LEU A 361 -25.62 -1.82 -8.85
CA LEU A 361 -26.86 -1.74 -9.65
C LEU A 361 -26.96 -2.91 -10.65
N LYS A 362 -25.84 -3.28 -11.30
CA LYS A 362 -25.78 -4.41 -12.23
C LYS A 362 -26.22 -5.72 -11.58
N THR A 363 -25.72 -6.02 -10.38
CA THR A 363 -26.09 -7.25 -9.65
C THR A 363 -27.56 -7.21 -9.22
N THR A 364 -28.02 -6.05 -8.75
CA THR A 364 -29.41 -5.86 -8.31
C THR A 364 -30.39 -6.03 -9.48
N LYS A 365 -30.14 -5.38 -10.63
CA LYS A 365 -30.97 -5.53 -11.85
C LYS A 365 -30.99 -6.98 -12.33
N MET A 366 -29.81 -7.59 -12.51
CA MET A 366 -29.70 -8.99 -12.95
C MET A 366 -30.54 -9.95 -12.10
N ARG A 367 -30.42 -9.88 -10.78
CA ARG A 367 -31.18 -10.76 -9.87
C ARG A 367 -32.66 -10.45 -9.85
N MET A 368 -33.04 -9.19 -10.04
CA MET A 368 -34.44 -8.78 -10.10
C MET A 368 -35.09 -9.27 -11.39
N ASP A 369 -34.41 -9.11 -12.53
CA ASP A 369 -34.90 -9.53 -13.84
C ASP A 369 -35.01 -11.06 -13.92
N GLU A 370 -34.05 -11.78 -13.31
CA GLU A 370 -34.09 -13.24 -13.13
C GLU A 370 -35.27 -13.67 -12.23
N LEU A 371 -35.59 -12.95 -11.15
CA LEU A 371 -36.79 -13.26 -10.36
C LEU A 371 -38.09 -12.95 -11.13
N LYS A 372 -38.14 -11.83 -11.85
CA LYS A 372 -39.29 -11.41 -12.65
C LYS A 372 -39.61 -12.40 -13.78
N SER A 373 -38.61 -12.96 -14.46
CA SER A 373 -38.82 -13.96 -15.53
C SER A 373 -39.50 -15.24 -15.03
N HIS A 374 -39.37 -15.55 -13.74
CA HIS A 374 -40.02 -16.66 -13.07
C HIS A 374 -41.30 -16.25 -12.30
N GLY A 375 -41.84 -15.06 -12.56
CA GLY A 375 -43.04 -14.53 -11.89
C GLY A 375 -42.85 -14.29 -10.39
N CYS A 376 -41.60 -14.24 -9.90
CA CYS A 376 -41.30 -14.00 -8.51
C CYS A 376 -41.14 -12.50 -8.24
N ARG A 377 -41.99 -11.94 -7.39
CA ARG A 377 -41.72 -10.67 -6.72
C ARG A 377 -41.36 -10.98 -5.28
N PRO A 378 -40.07 -10.88 -4.88
CA PRO A 378 -39.69 -11.19 -3.50
C PRO A 378 -40.35 -10.20 -2.55
N SER A 379 -40.94 -10.71 -1.46
CA SER A 379 -41.57 -9.89 -0.41
C SER A 379 -40.55 -9.06 0.38
N SER A 380 -39.26 -9.35 0.24
CA SER A 380 -38.18 -8.61 0.88
C SER A 380 -36.93 -8.58 0.00
N LEU A 381 -36.20 -7.46 0.06
CA LEU A 381 -34.92 -7.27 -0.63
C LEU A 381 -33.79 -8.12 -0.04
N VAL A 382 -34.01 -8.81 1.08
CA VAL A 382 -33.01 -9.66 1.74
C VAL A 382 -32.41 -10.67 0.76
N ILE A 383 -33.24 -11.34 -0.05
CA ILE A 383 -32.76 -12.40 -0.94
C ILE A 383 -31.80 -11.88 -2.02
N ILE A 384 -32.01 -10.65 -2.48
CA ILE A 384 -31.17 -9.98 -3.46
C ILE A 384 -29.81 -9.64 -2.88
N CYS A 385 -29.71 -9.51 -1.55
CA CYS A 385 -28.47 -9.20 -0.84
C CYS A 385 -27.65 -10.44 -0.44
N ARG A 386 -28.19 -11.66 -0.66
CA ARG A 386 -27.54 -12.90 -0.23
C ARG A 386 -26.37 -13.30 -1.13
N SER A 387 -25.58 -14.28 -0.67
CA SER A 387 -24.54 -14.88 -1.52
C SER A 387 -25.16 -15.50 -2.79
N ARG A 388 -24.38 -15.70 -3.86
CA ARG A 388 -24.89 -16.34 -5.08
C ARG A 388 -25.47 -17.73 -4.79
N ARG A 389 -24.79 -18.52 -3.96
CA ARG A 389 -25.25 -19.86 -3.55
C ARG A 389 -26.62 -19.84 -2.86
N GLU A 390 -26.84 -18.93 -1.91
CA GLU A 390 -28.13 -18.81 -1.21
C GLU A 390 -29.24 -18.28 -2.13
N TYR A 391 -28.91 -17.32 -3.01
CA TYR A 391 -29.84 -16.81 -4.01
C TYR A 391 -30.28 -17.92 -4.98
N ASP A 392 -29.35 -18.72 -5.49
CA ASP A 392 -29.64 -19.81 -6.42
C ASP A 392 -30.51 -20.89 -5.75
N LYS A 393 -30.25 -21.22 -4.48
CA LYS A 393 -31.09 -22.15 -3.70
C LYS A 393 -32.53 -21.66 -3.58
N PHE A 394 -32.71 -20.37 -3.29
CA PHE A 394 -34.05 -19.77 -3.22
C PHE A 394 -34.76 -19.82 -4.58
N LEU A 395 -34.04 -19.48 -5.66
CA LEU A 395 -34.59 -19.49 -7.00
C LEU A 395 -35.02 -20.90 -7.42
N GLN A 396 -34.17 -21.91 -7.18
CA GLN A 396 -34.50 -23.31 -7.44
C GLN A 396 -35.73 -23.76 -6.65
N HIS A 397 -35.82 -23.37 -5.38
CA HIS A 397 -36.98 -23.68 -4.55
C HIS A 397 -38.27 -23.05 -5.11
N TRP A 398 -38.23 -21.77 -5.49
CA TRP A 398 -39.36 -21.08 -6.11
C TRP A 398 -39.83 -21.75 -7.40
N ILE A 399 -38.89 -22.10 -8.28
CA ILE A 399 -39.17 -22.79 -9.56
C ILE A 399 -39.78 -24.17 -9.29
N SER A 400 -39.30 -24.89 -8.28
CA SER A 400 -39.85 -26.21 -7.91
C SER A 400 -41.29 -26.11 -7.40
N GLN A 401 -41.62 -25.08 -6.61
CA GLN A 401 -42.97 -24.86 -6.09
C GLN A 401 -43.96 -24.43 -7.19
N THR A 402 -43.54 -23.53 -8.07
CA THR A 402 -44.38 -23.09 -9.20
C THR A 402 -44.67 -24.19 -10.21
N ARG A 403 -43.76 -25.17 -10.39
CA ARG A 403 -44.00 -26.36 -11.22
C ARG A 403 -44.95 -27.39 -10.60
N ASN A 404 -45.09 -27.40 -9.27
CA ASN A 404 -45.88 -28.38 -8.54
C ASN A 404 -47.32 -27.91 -8.22
N SER A 405 -47.72 -26.71 -8.65
CA SER A 405 -49.10 -26.22 -8.58
C SER A 405 -49.76 -26.32 -9.96
N PRO A 406 -50.42 -27.44 -10.32
CA PRO A 406 -51.17 -27.53 -11.57
C PRO A 406 -52.44 -26.66 -11.50
N ASN A 407 -52.78 -26.05 -12.63
CA ASN A 407 -54.00 -25.29 -12.89
C ASN A 407 -55.27 -25.92 -12.28
N THR A 408 -55.86 -25.25 -11.29
CA THR A 408 -57.32 -25.33 -11.04
C THR A 408 -58.04 -24.45 -12.06
N GLU A 409 -58.11 -24.91 -13.30
CA GLU A 409 -59.11 -24.48 -14.28
C GLU A 409 -59.62 -25.73 -15.01
N SER A 410 -60.68 -26.33 -14.46
CA SER A 410 -61.80 -26.87 -15.24
C SER A 410 -62.91 -27.32 -14.28
N ILE A 411 -64.16 -27.16 -14.73
CA ILE A 411 -65.45 -27.56 -14.16
C ILE A 411 -66.28 -26.39 -13.60
N ARG A 412 -66.90 -25.66 -14.54
CA ARG A 412 -68.34 -25.37 -14.50
C ARG A 412 -68.92 -25.66 -15.89
N GLY A 413 -69.45 -26.87 -16.02
CA GLY A 413 -70.63 -27.17 -16.83
C GLY A 413 -71.82 -27.24 -15.91
#